data_AF-A0A418XTK3-F1
#
_entry.id   AF-A0A418XTK3-F1
#
_cell.length_a   1.000
_cell.length_b   1.000
_cell.length_c   1.000
_cell.angle_alpha   90.00
_cell.angle_beta   90.00
_cell.angle_gamma   90.00
#
_symmetry.space_group_name_H-M   'P 1'
#
loop_
_entity.id
_entity.type
_entity.pdbx_description
1 polymer ?
#
loop_
_entity_poly.entity_id
_entity_poly.type
_entity_poly.pdbx_seq_one_letter_code
_entity_poly.pdbx_strand_id
1 'polypeptide(L)'
;MCGVGGVAVSRQNGFSLVELMVALVLGLIVSAAAIQLFTTNQKTFVLQQTASQLQQDSQQIMRFLVRDLRKTGLVWDSVTPTQDMGVLFDDWSAEITASDEGADNDVLTVAYNGTTDCAGNDAGGWVEVASTYYVDDGSLYCKGSIDTDVVVELVPGVESFQVLYGIDTVADGELAASRYVDADSVPADTPVVSVKVGLLLKRENNVLPVSDGNRKFHVLGEAYDEPEDRAMRKAISMTVRLRNFDWNAI
;
A
#
# COMPACT_ATOMS: atom_id res chain seq x y z
N MET A 1 84.92 -29.26 -30.00
CA MET A 1 84.04 -29.65 -31.13
C MET A 1 82.62 -29.29 -30.74
N CYS A 2 82.01 -28.33 -31.43
CA CYS A 2 80.67 -27.80 -31.17
C CYS A 2 79.58 -28.75 -31.69
N GLY A 3 78.54 -29.02 -30.89
CA GLY A 3 77.30 -29.65 -31.33
C GLY A 3 76.15 -28.65 -31.22
N VAL A 4 75.69 -28.15 -32.36
CA VAL A 4 74.61 -27.16 -32.49
C VAL A 4 73.26 -27.89 -32.34
N GLY A 5 72.55 -27.64 -31.23
CA GLY A 5 71.19 -28.13 -31.02
C GLY A 5 70.19 -27.27 -31.80
N GLY A 6 69.79 -27.73 -32.99
CA GLY A 6 68.74 -27.10 -33.79
C GLY A 6 67.35 -27.35 -33.18
N VAL A 7 66.66 -26.27 -32.81
CA VAL A 7 65.24 -26.30 -32.43
C VAL A 7 64.41 -26.51 -33.69
N ALA A 8 63.66 -27.62 -33.75
CA ALA A 8 62.73 -27.87 -34.85
C ALA A 8 61.54 -26.89 -34.73
N VAL A 9 61.46 -25.93 -35.66
CA VAL A 9 60.31 -25.04 -35.78
C VAL A 9 59.18 -25.83 -36.46
N SER A 10 58.10 -26.11 -35.72
CA SER A 10 56.90 -26.71 -36.29
C SER A 10 56.28 -25.79 -37.33
N ARG A 11 55.99 -26.30 -38.54
CA ARG A 11 55.19 -25.57 -39.53
C ARG A 11 53.83 -25.23 -38.94
N GLN A 12 53.51 -23.94 -38.85
CA GLN A 12 52.16 -23.48 -38.52
C GLN A 12 51.24 -23.84 -39.70
N ASN A 13 50.30 -24.74 -39.47
CA ASN A 13 49.18 -24.93 -40.40
C ASN A 13 48.27 -23.69 -40.25
N GLY A 14 48.20 -22.88 -41.30
CA GLY A 14 47.30 -21.71 -41.31
C GLY A 14 45.84 -22.15 -41.25
N PHE A 15 45.02 -21.37 -40.55
CA PHE A 15 43.57 -21.59 -40.48
C PHE A 15 42.92 -21.40 -41.84
N SER A 16 41.91 -22.22 -42.15
CA SER A 16 41.10 -21.99 -43.36
C SER A 16 40.14 -20.81 -43.13
N LEU A 17 39.81 -20.09 -44.20
CA LEU A 17 38.85 -18.99 -44.16
C LEU A 17 37.48 -19.45 -43.63
N VAL A 18 37.10 -20.70 -43.91
CA VAL A 18 35.86 -21.34 -43.41
C VAL A 18 35.91 -21.53 -41.89
N GLU A 19 37.04 -21.95 -41.34
CA GLU A 19 37.21 -22.19 -39.90
C GLU A 19 37.08 -20.89 -39.10
N LEU A 20 37.60 -19.79 -39.64
CA LEU A 20 37.45 -18.45 -39.06
C LEU A 20 36.00 -17.95 -39.14
N MET A 21 35.30 -18.21 -40.25
CA MET A 21 33.87 -17.90 -40.36
C MET A 21 33.03 -18.68 -39.35
N VAL A 22 33.29 -19.98 -39.19
CA VAL A 22 32.58 -20.83 -38.23
C VAL A 22 32.85 -20.37 -36.79
N ALA A 23 34.11 -20.08 -36.44
CA ALA A 23 34.47 -19.60 -35.12
C ALA A 23 33.77 -18.28 -34.76
N LEU A 24 33.69 -17.34 -35.70
CA LEU A 24 33.02 -16.05 -35.50
C LEU A 24 31.50 -16.23 -35.31
N VAL A 25 30.87 -17.05 -36.16
CA VAL A 25 29.43 -17.34 -36.05
C VAL A 25 29.09 -17.98 -34.71
N LEU A 26 29.88 -18.97 -34.27
CA LEU A 26 29.68 -19.62 -32.97
C LEU A 26 29.90 -18.64 -31.81
N GLY A 27 30.93 -17.79 -31.89
CA GLY A 27 31.19 -16.75 -30.89
C GLY A 27 30.04 -15.75 -30.75
N LEU A 28 29.43 -15.34 -31.87
CA LEU A 28 28.26 -14.46 -31.87
C LEU A 28 27.04 -15.13 -31.23
N ILE A 29 26.76 -16.39 -31.55
CA ILE A 29 25.62 -17.13 -30.99
C ILE A 29 25.75 -17.26 -29.48
N VAL A 30 26.94 -17.66 -28.99
CA VAL A 30 27.19 -17.81 -27.55
C VAL A 30 27.09 -16.47 -26.83
N SER A 31 27.66 -15.41 -27.40
CA SER A 31 27.58 -14.07 -26.80
C SER A 31 26.15 -13.54 -26.74
N ALA A 32 25.36 -13.74 -27.81
CA ALA A 32 23.95 -13.34 -27.84
C ALA A 32 23.13 -14.08 -26.77
N ALA A 33 23.35 -15.39 -26.61
CA ALA A 33 22.70 -16.18 -25.57
C ALA A 33 23.09 -15.71 -24.16
N ALA A 34 24.37 -15.40 -23.93
CA ALA A 34 24.86 -14.89 -22.66
C ALA A 34 24.23 -13.54 -22.30
N ILE A 35 24.13 -12.62 -23.26
CA ILE A 35 23.46 -11.32 -23.08
C ILE A 35 21.97 -11.51 -22.75
N GLN A 36 21.28 -12.42 -23.44
CA GLN A 36 19.87 -12.72 -23.19
C GLN A 36 19.66 -13.27 -21.76
N LEU A 37 20.52 -14.18 -21.31
CA LEU A 37 20.46 -14.71 -19.94
C LEU A 37 20.72 -13.62 -18.90
N PHE A 38 21.75 -12.80 -19.11
CA PHE A 38 22.07 -11.71 -18.19
C PHE A 38 20.91 -10.71 -18.05
N THR A 39 20.33 -10.27 -19.17
CA THR A 39 19.19 -9.34 -19.16
C THR A 39 17.93 -9.95 -18.53
N THR A 40 17.67 -11.24 -18.78
CA THR A 40 16.55 -11.95 -18.15
C THR A 40 16.72 -12.08 -16.64
N ASN A 41 17.94 -12.38 -16.19
CA ASN A 41 18.27 -12.47 -14.76
C ASN A 41 18.12 -11.10 -14.08
N GLN A 42 18.59 -10.02 -14.70
CA GLN A 42 18.44 -8.66 -14.17
C GLN A 42 16.96 -8.27 -14.05
N LYS A 43 16.14 -8.55 -15.08
CA LYS A 43 14.69 -8.31 -15.03
C LYS A 43 14.03 -9.11 -13.91
N THR A 44 14.37 -10.38 -13.78
CA THR A 44 13.83 -11.26 -12.73
C THR A 44 14.18 -10.76 -11.34
N PHE A 45 15.41 -10.29 -11.13
CA PHE A 45 15.84 -9.71 -9.87
C PHE A 45 15.02 -8.46 -9.51
N VAL A 46 14.84 -7.54 -10.46
CA VAL A 46 14.03 -6.35 -10.24
C VAL A 46 12.57 -6.71 -9.93
N LEU A 47 11.98 -7.67 -10.65
CA LEU A 47 10.63 -8.15 -10.39
C LEU A 47 10.49 -8.66 -8.94
N GLN A 48 11.43 -9.49 -8.48
CA GLN A 48 11.42 -10.00 -7.11
C GLN A 48 11.59 -8.89 -6.07
N GLN A 49 12.48 -7.93 -6.32
CA GLN A 49 12.72 -6.81 -5.42
C GLN A 49 11.48 -5.91 -5.31
N THR A 50 10.88 -5.51 -6.43
CA THR A 50 9.67 -4.66 -6.44
C THR A 50 8.49 -5.37 -5.77
N ALA A 51 8.30 -6.66 -6.03
CA ALA A 51 7.25 -7.44 -5.36
C ALA A 51 7.48 -7.51 -3.84
N SER A 52 8.73 -7.70 -3.39
CA SER A 52 9.07 -7.71 -1.97
C SER A 52 8.82 -6.35 -1.31
N GLN A 53 9.21 -5.25 -1.96
CA GLN A 53 8.96 -3.91 -1.44
C GLN A 53 7.47 -3.62 -1.32
N LEU A 54 6.69 -3.87 -2.39
CA LEU A 54 5.26 -3.69 -2.38
C LEU A 54 4.57 -4.51 -1.28
N GLN A 55 5.08 -5.73 -1.01
CA GLN A 55 4.59 -6.56 0.09
C GLN A 55 4.97 -5.99 1.46
N GLN A 56 6.18 -5.48 1.65
CA GLN A 56 6.61 -4.85 2.89
C GLN A 56 5.79 -3.60 3.18
N ASP A 57 5.60 -2.74 2.17
CA ASP A 57 4.77 -1.53 2.24
C ASP A 57 3.34 -1.88 2.64
N SER A 58 2.73 -2.84 1.94
CA SER A 58 1.39 -3.36 2.26
C SER A 58 1.28 -3.79 3.72
N GLN A 59 2.25 -4.57 4.21
CA GLN A 59 2.20 -5.06 5.58
C GLN A 59 2.43 -3.96 6.62
N GLN A 60 3.25 -2.96 6.29
CA GLN A 60 3.51 -1.84 7.18
C GLN A 60 2.28 -0.96 7.33
N ILE A 61 1.64 -0.55 6.22
CA ILE A 61 0.45 0.30 6.28
C ILE A 61 -0.70 -0.40 7.02
N MET A 62 -0.90 -1.69 6.74
CA MET A 62 -1.94 -2.48 7.40
C MET A 62 -1.73 -2.57 8.91
N ARG A 63 -0.50 -2.79 9.37
CA ARG A 63 -0.19 -2.81 10.81
C ARG A 63 -0.45 -1.47 11.47
N PHE A 64 -0.14 -0.37 10.78
CA PHE A 64 -0.36 0.97 11.27
C PHE A 64 -1.87 1.26 11.40
N LEU A 65 -2.63 1.10 10.32
CA LEU A 65 -4.07 1.35 10.30
C LEU A 65 -4.83 0.45 11.29
N VAL A 66 -4.53 -0.86 11.35
CA VAL A 66 -5.18 -1.76 12.32
C VAL A 66 -4.91 -1.33 13.76
N ARG A 67 -3.69 -0.85 14.06
CA ARG A 67 -3.36 -0.40 15.42
C ARG A 67 -4.13 0.86 15.77
N ASP A 68 -4.22 1.79 14.84
CA ASP A 68 -4.88 3.07 15.07
C ASP A 68 -6.40 2.92 15.18
N LEU A 69 -7.01 2.26 14.20
CA LEU A 69 -8.47 2.00 14.15
C LEU A 69 -8.98 1.15 15.32
N ARG A 70 -8.10 0.44 16.03
CA ARG A 70 -8.48 -0.28 17.26
C ARG A 70 -8.67 0.63 18.47
N LYS A 71 -8.15 1.86 18.43
CA LYS A 71 -8.36 2.88 19.47
C LYS A 71 -9.66 3.64 19.27
N THR A 72 -10.18 3.68 18.06
CA THR A 72 -11.44 4.36 17.69
C THR A 72 -12.54 4.14 18.73
N GLY A 73 -13.17 5.24 19.13
CA GLY A 73 -14.25 5.29 20.12
C GLY A 73 -13.81 5.13 21.58
N LEU A 74 -12.51 4.97 21.87
CA LEU A 74 -12.04 4.79 23.24
C LEU A 74 -12.35 6.05 24.06
N VAL A 75 -13.10 5.91 25.14
CA VAL A 75 -13.31 6.96 26.13
C VAL A 75 -12.55 6.60 27.40
N TRP A 76 -11.88 7.59 27.99
CA TRP A 76 -11.08 7.41 29.19
C TRP A 76 -11.69 8.21 30.36
N ASP A 77 -11.77 7.62 31.55
CA ASP A 77 -12.49 8.16 32.71
C ASP A 77 -12.08 9.59 33.11
N SER A 78 -10.80 9.94 32.94
CA SER A 78 -10.30 11.28 33.27
C SER A 78 -10.52 12.34 32.19
N VAL A 79 -11.17 11.99 31.06
CA VAL A 79 -11.42 12.89 29.93
C VAL A 79 -12.86 12.70 29.48
N THR A 80 -13.71 13.67 29.82
CA THR A 80 -15.12 13.67 29.37
C THR A 80 -15.17 14.11 27.90
N PRO A 81 -15.71 13.27 26.98
CA PRO A 81 -15.90 13.67 25.60
C PRO A 81 -16.79 14.91 25.49
N THR A 82 -16.35 15.88 24.70
CA THR A 82 -17.11 17.06 24.28
C THR A 82 -17.56 16.96 22.83
N GLN A 83 -16.97 16.03 22.07
CA GLN A 83 -17.30 15.69 20.69
C GLN A 83 -17.62 14.20 20.53
N ASP A 84 -18.12 13.82 19.36
CA ASP A 84 -18.40 12.42 19.04
C ASP A 84 -17.11 11.59 18.98
N MET A 85 -17.16 10.39 19.55
CA MET A 85 -16.05 9.44 19.57
C MET A 85 -16.41 8.22 18.72
N GLY A 86 -15.44 7.69 17.97
CA GLY A 86 -15.70 6.62 17.02
C GLY A 86 -15.29 7.02 15.62
N VAL A 87 -16.03 6.55 14.63
CA VAL A 87 -15.91 7.07 13.26
C VAL A 87 -16.68 8.37 13.18
N LEU A 88 -16.09 9.41 12.60
CA LEU A 88 -16.73 10.71 12.47
C LEU A 88 -17.38 10.86 11.09
N PHE A 89 -18.62 11.32 11.09
CA PHE A 89 -19.39 11.71 9.89
C PHE A 89 -19.75 13.20 9.88
N ASP A 90 -19.30 13.93 10.89
CA ASP A 90 -19.31 15.39 10.97
C ASP A 90 -17.87 15.87 11.19
N ASP A 91 -17.57 17.10 10.72
CA ASP A 91 -16.25 17.69 10.85
C ASP A 91 -15.87 17.88 12.33
N TRP A 92 -14.70 17.38 12.73
CA TRP A 92 -14.14 17.62 14.06
C TRP A 92 -13.69 19.08 14.23
N SER A 93 -13.13 19.63 13.16
CA SER A 93 -12.73 21.04 13.07
C SER A 93 -12.63 21.45 11.61
N ALA A 94 -12.40 22.73 11.34
CA ALA A 94 -12.16 23.21 9.97
C ALA A 94 -10.96 22.52 9.28
N GLU A 95 -10.04 21.93 10.05
CA GLU A 95 -8.81 21.29 9.55
C GLU A 95 -8.85 19.76 9.58
N ILE A 96 -9.80 19.18 10.33
CA ILE A 96 -10.00 17.75 10.51
C ILE A 96 -11.42 17.44 10.07
N THR A 97 -11.55 17.05 8.80
CA THR A 97 -12.83 16.82 8.15
C THR A 97 -13.45 15.48 8.54
N ALA A 98 -14.74 15.32 8.31
CA ALA A 98 -15.45 14.06 8.47
C ALA A 98 -14.88 12.94 7.59
N SER A 99 -15.29 11.71 7.89
CA SER A 99 -15.21 10.64 6.90
C SER A 99 -16.15 10.93 5.74
N ASP A 100 -15.73 10.63 4.52
CA ASP A 100 -16.43 11.03 3.30
C ASP A 100 -16.25 10.00 2.18
N GLU A 101 -17.29 9.82 1.38
CA GLU A 101 -17.25 9.04 0.15
C GLU A 101 -16.73 9.93 -0.98
N GLY A 102 -15.41 9.96 -1.12
CA GLY A 102 -14.77 10.77 -2.16
C GLY A 102 -14.97 10.17 -3.55
N ALA A 103 -14.94 11.00 -4.59
CA ALA A 103 -15.19 10.54 -5.96
C ALA A 103 -14.17 9.51 -6.49
N ASP A 104 -12.93 9.59 -6.02
CA ASP A 104 -11.84 8.69 -6.42
C ASP A 104 -11.24 7.90 -5.23
N ASN A 105 -11.10 8.58 -4.10
CA ASN A 105 -10.54 8.06 -2.86
C ASN A 105 -11.32 8.61 -1.67
N ASP A 106 -11.53 7.77 -0.67
CA ASP A 106 -12.34 8.11 0.48
C ASP A 106 -11.54 8.88 1.52
N VAL A 107 -12.24 9.46 2.48
CA VAL A 107 -11.65 10.02 3.69
C VAL A 107 -12.13 9.21 4.88
N LEU A 108 -11.21 8.81 5.76
CA LEU A 108 -11.55 8.15 7.02
C LEU A 108 -11.07 8.99 8.19
N THR A 109 -12.01 9.46 9.00
CA THR A 109 -11.72 10.18 10.23
C THR A 109 -12.23 9.40 11.43
N VAL A 110 -11.33 9.18 12.39
CA VAL A 110 -11.65 8.50 13.65
C VAL A 110 -11.26 9.34 14.84
N ALA A 111 -12.08 9.29 15.89
CA ALA A 111 -11.83 9.94 17.17
C ALA A 111 -11.75 8.94 18.32
N TYR A 112 -10.92 9.28 19.30
CA TYR A 112 -10.72 8.54 20.53
C TYR A 112 -10.03 9.43 21.57
N ASN A 113 -10.14 9.08 22.85
CA ASN A 113 -9.31 9.66 23.89
C ASN A 113 -7.92 9.01 23.80
N GLY A 114 -6.86 9.81 23.76
CA GLY A 114 -5.50 9.32 23.61
C GLY A 114 -4.46 10.36 24.04
N THR A 115 -3.20 9.93 24.10
CA THR A 115 -2.07 10.83 24.35
C THR A 115 -1.39 11.26 23.06
N THR A 116 -1.56 10.50 21.98
CA THR A 116 -0.95 10.78 20.67
C THR A 116 -1.95 10.62 19.53
N ASP A 117 -1.77 11.42 18.49
CA ASP A 117 -2.47 11.29 17.22
C ASP A 117 -1.74 10.35 16.25
N CYS A 118 -2.30 10.17 15.05
CA CYS A 118 -1.71 9.31 14.03
C CYS A 118 -0.37 9.86 13.51
N ALA A 119 -0.14 11.18 13.59
CA ALA A 119 1.07 11.85 13.14
C ALA A 119 2.22 11.72 14.16
N GLY A 120 1.90 11.24 15.36
CA GLY A 120 2.86 11.00 16.44
C GLY A 120 3.07 12.22 17.34
N ASN A 121 2.24 13.26 17.21
CA ASN A 121 2.24 14.39 18.13
C ASN A 121 1.76 13.92 19.50
N ASP A 122 2.39 14.40 20.58
CA ASP A 122 2.06 14.02 21.96
C ASP A 122 1.41 15.21 22.69
N ALA A 123 0.21 14.99 23.23
CA ALA A 123 -0.53 15.97 24.00
C ALA A 123 -0.02 16.11 25.45
N GLY A 124 0.90 15.24 25.90
CA GLY A 124 1.44 15.23 27.26
C GLY A 124 0.46 14.67 28.31
N GLY A 125 -0.67 14.13 27.87
CA GLY A 125 -1.74 13.59 28.71
C GLY A 125 -2.89 13.08 27.85
N TRP A 126 -3.87 12.43 28.47
CA TRP A 126 -5.07 11.98 27.76
C TRP A 126 -5.91 13.20 27.36
N VAL A 127 -6.22 13.30 26.07
CA VAL A 127 -7.09 14.32 25.48
C VAL A 127 -7.99 13.68 24.44
N GLU A 128 -8.97 14.44 23.96
CA GLU A 128 -9.74 14.10 22.76
C GLU A 128 -8.84 14.21 21.52
N VAL A 129 -8.70 13.13 20.75
CA VAL A 129 -7.85 13.05 19.57
C VAL A 129 -8.68 12.58 18.38
N ALA A 130 -8.54 13.26 17.25
CA ALA A 130 -9.02 12.81 15.95
C ALA A 130 -7.84 12.57 15.00
N SER A 131 -8.01 11.63 14.09
CA SER A 131 -7.02 11.24 13.09
C SER A 131 -7.72 10.99 11.76
N THR A 132 -7.31 11.73 10.74
CA THR A 132 -7.83 11.69 9.37
C THR A 132 -6.84 10.98 8.46
N TYR A 133 -7.35 10.05 7.65
CA TYR A 133 -6.62 9.35 6.60
C TYR A 133 -7.20 9.70 5.25
N TYR A 134 -6.35 10.16 4.34
CA TYR A 134 -6.76 10.61 3.01
C TYR A 134 -5.62 10.43 2.01
N VAL A 135 -5.96 10.33 0.73
CA VAL A 135 -4.99 10.28 -0.36
C VAL A 135 -4.79 11.68 -0.93
N ASP A 136 -3.54 12.09 -1.06
CA ASP A 136 -3.13 13.30 -1.78
C ASP A 136 -1.88 12.98 -2.61
N ASP A 137 -1.81 13.52 -3.83
CA ASP A 137 -0.73 13.28 -4.81
C ASP A 137 -0.26 11.80 -4.88
N GLY A 138 -1.21 10.86 -4.87
CA GLY A 138 -0.93 9.42 -4.96
C GLY A 138 -0.24 8.82 -3.74
N SER A 139 -0.34 9.45 -2.57
CA SER A 139 0.19 8.96 -1.30
C SER A 139 -0.88 9.02 -0.22
N LEU A 140 -0.92 8.01 0.66
CA LEU A 140 -1.83 8.02 1.81
C LEU A 140 -1.18 8.79 2.96
N TYR A 141 -1.86 9.82 3.41
CA TYR A 141 -1.47 10.68 4.51
C TYR A 141 -2.27 10.38 5.77
N CYS A 142 -1.70 10.83 6.88
CA CYS A 142 -2.37 10.96 8.16
C CYS A 142 -2.23 12.40 8.64
N LYS A 143 -3.33 12.98 9.09
CA LYS A 143 -3.39 14.27 9.76
C LYS A 143 -4.08 14.10 11.11
N GLY A 144 -3.41 14.52 12.18
CA GLY A 144 -3.91 14.41 13.54
C GLY A 144 -4.43 15.73 14.09
N SER A 145 -5.30 15.67 15.09
CA SER A 145 -5.93 16.87 15.68
C SER A 145 -5.08 17.57 16.75
N ILE A 146 -3.99 16.97 17.23
CA ILE A 146 -3.15 17.57 18.29
C ILE A 146 -2.32 18.72 17.70
N ASP A 147 -1.72 18.49 16.52
CA ASP A 147 -1.04 19.51 15.73
C ASP A 147 -1.37 19.28 14.25
N THR A 148 -2.25 20.12 13.71
CA THR A 148 -2.77 19.99 12.35
C THR A 148 -1.76 20.40 11.28
N ASP A 149 -0.68 21.09 11.65
CA ASP A 149 0.39 21.48 10.73
C ASP A 149 1.37 20.33 10.47
N VAL A 150 1.34 19.29 11.31
CA VAL A 150 2.16 18.09 11.16
C VAL A 150 1.36 17.00 10.45
N VAL A 151 1.63 16.84 9.15
CA VAL A 151 1.04 15.79 8.30
C VAL A 151 2.10 14.73 7.99
N VAL A 152 1.74 13.45 8.12
CA VAL A 152 2.66 12.32 7.91
C VAL A 152 2.22 11.51 6.70
N GLU A 153 3.14 11.34 5.74
CA GLU A 153 2.99 10.37 4.65
C GLU A 153 3.19 8.95 5.21
N LEU A 154 2.17 8.10 5.07
CA LEU A 154 2.22 6.73 5.57
C LEU A 154 2.76 5.75 4.53
N VAL A 155 2.29 5.88 3.29
CA VAL A 155 2.73 5.04 2.17
C VAL A 155 2.52 5.76 0.84
N PRO A 156 3.55 5.82 -0.02
CA PRO A 156 3.43 6.34 -1.38
C PRO A 156 2.81 5.31 -2.33
N GLY A 157 2.38 5.78 -3.49
CA GLY A 157 1.90 4.94 -4.58
C GLY A 157 0.55 4.34 -4.30
N VAL A 158 -0.38 5.13 -3.78
CA VAL A 158 -1.77 4.75 -3.53
C VAL A 158 -2.60 5.26 -4.71
N GLU A 159 -3.13 4.33 -5.51
CA GLU A 159 -4.01 4.65 -6.64
C GLU A 159 -5.49 4.62 -6.25
N SER A 160 -5.82 3.92 -5.15
CA SER A 160 -7.16 3.84 -4.61
C SER A 160 -7.09 3.62 -3.10
N PHE A 161 -7.90 4.34 -2.35
CA PHE A 161 -8.18 4.16 -0.94
C PHE A 161 -9.69 4.19 -0.75
N GLN A 162 -10.22 3.10 -0.20
CA GLN A 162 -11.66 2.87 -0.10
C GLN A 162 -12.00 2.38 1.31
N VAL A 163 -13.17 2.74 1.82
CA VAL A 163 -13.57 2.54 3.19
C VAL A 163 -15.05 2.18 3.26
N LEU A 164 -15.34 1.02 3.83
CA LEU A 164 -16.73 0.63 4.13
C LEU A 164 -16.97 0.52 5.62
N TYR A 165 -18.11 1.01 6.06
CA TYR A 165 -18.54 1.03 7.44
C TYR A 165 -19.50 -0.13 7.68
N GLY A 166 -19.08 -1.07 8.51
CA GLY A 166 -19.91 -2.15 9.00
C GLY A 166 -20.82 -1.62 10.09
N ILE A 167 -22.05 -1.28 9.71
CA ILE A 167 -23.07 -0.78 10.62
C ILE A 167 -23.87 -1.92 11.22
N ASP A 168 -24.27 -1.74 12.47
CA ASP A 168 -25.25 -2.61 13.09
C ASP A 168 -26.62 -1.93 13.12
N THR A 169 -27.55 -2.49 12.34
CA THR A 169 -28.91 -1.96 12.20
C THR A 169 -29.91 -2.76 13.02
N VAL A 170 -29.46 -3.80 13.72
CA VAL A 170 -30.31 -4.71 14.49
C VAL A 170 -29.80 -4.71 15.93
N ALA A 171 -30.52 -4.05 16.82
CA ALA A 171 -30.18 -4.03 18.24
C ALA A 171 -30.59 -5.36 18.92
N ASP A 172 -29.84 -6.43 18.65
CA ASP A 172 -30.04 -7.76 19.23
C ASP A 172 -29.04 -8.12 20.32
N GLY A 173 -28.14 -7.19 20.67
CA GLY A 173 -27.09 -7.38 21.66
C GLY A 173 -25.89 -8.19 21.17
N GLU A 174 -25.83 -8.59 19.89
CA GLU A 174 -24.69 -9.24 19.27
C GLU A 174 -23.85 -8.23 18.49
N LEU A 175 -22.54 -8.24 18.75
CA LEU A 175 -21.64 -7.32 18.07
C LEU A 175 -21.30 -7.78 16.65
N ALA A 176 -22.15 -7.47 15.68
CA ALA A 176 -21.94 -7.89 14.30
C ALA A 176 -22.37 -6.80 13.30
N ALA A 177 -21.58 -6.63 12.24
CA ALA A 177 -22.00 -5.76 11.14
C ALA A 177 -23.17 -6.43 10.40
N SER A 178 -24.34 -5.82 10.47
CA SER A 178 -25.53 -6.21 9.71
C SER A 178 -25.30 -6.06 8.20
N ARG A 179 -24.63 -4.96 7.81
CA ARG A 179 -24.21 -4.70 6.43
C ARG A 179 -23.03 -3.73 6.39
N TYR A 180 -22.37 -3.65 5.23
CA TYR A 180 -21.34 -2.66 4.95
C TYR A 180 -21.89 -1.60 4.00
N VAL A 181 -21.63 -0.34 4.31
CA VAL A 181 -22.08 0.83 3.54
C VAL A 181 -20.96 1.86 3.42
N ASP A 182 -21.06 2.74 2.44
CA ASP A 182 -20.18 3.91 2.26
C ASP A 182 -20.48 4.99 3.30
N ALA A 183 -19.63 6.01 3.43
CA ALA A 183 -19.76 7.05 4.45
C ALA A 183 -21.13 7.76 4.41
N ASP A 184 -21.55 8.19 3.21
CA ASP A 184 -22.82 8.88 2.95
C ASP A 184 -24.06 8.04 3.25
N SER A 185 -23.89 6.72 3.36
CA SER A 185 -24.97 5.76 3.57
C SER A 185 -25.06 5.26 5.01
N VAL A 186 -24.23 5.77 5.93
CA VAL A 186 -24.33 5.51 7.36
C VAL A 186 -25.49 6.33 7.93
N PRO A 187 -26.58 5.71 8.42
CA PRO A 187 -27.66 6.47 9.02
C PRO A 187 -27.22 7.09 10.33
N ALA A 188 -27.75 8.27 10.64
CA ALA A 188 -27.54 8.93 11.94
C ALA A 188 -27.86 7.97 13.10
N ASP A 189 -27.12 8.13 14.20
CA ASP A 189 -27.25 7.33 15.43
C ASP A 189 -27.09 5.80 15.25
N THR A 190 -26.54 5.35 14.11
CA THR A 190 -26.31 3.93 13.85
C THR A 190 -24.89 3.55 14.27
N PRO A 191 -24.72 2.55 15.16
CA PRO A 191 -23.39 2.15 15.60
C PRO A 191 -22.58 1.53 14.45
N VAL A 192 -21.37 2.06 14.26
CA VAL A 192 -20.35 1.46 13.41
C VAL A 192 -19.56 0.47 14.25
N VAL A 193 -19.66 -0.83 13.94
CA VAL A 193 -19.02 -1.91 14.72
C VAL A 193 -17.77 -2.45 14.03
N SER A 194 -17.57 -2.15 12.76
CA SER A 194 -16.32 -2.46 12.04
C SER A 194 -16.05 -1.51 10.89
N VAL A 195 -14.79 -1.37 10.52
CA VAL A 195 -14.34 -0.60 9.35
C VAL A 195 -13.59 -1.54 8.42
N LYS A 196 -13.96 -1.56 7.14
CA LYS A 196 -13.20 -2.18 6.08
C LYS A 196 -12.39 -1.12 5.37
N VAL A 197 -11.12 -1.38 5.16
CA VAL A 197 -10.24 -0.48 4.39
C VAL A 197 -9.65 -1.26 3.24
N GLY A 198 -9.70 -0.69 2.04
CA GLY A 198 -9.11 -1.20 0.81
C GLY A 198 -8.08 -0.22 0.26
N LEU A 199 -6.98 -0.75 -0.27
CA LEU A 199 -5.93 0.04 -0.91
C LEU A 199 -5.50 -0.63 -2.21
N LEU A 200 -5.34 0.14 -3.28
CA LEU A 200 -4.57 -0.25 -4.46
C LEU A 200 -3.19 0.40 -4.41
N LEU A 201 -2.17 -0.39 -4.13
CA LEU A 201 -0.79 0.08 -4.07
C LEU A 201 -0.08 -0.16 -5.40
N LYS A 202 0.73 0.82 -5.82
CA LYS A 202 1.51 0.85 -7.06
C LYS A 202 2.99 1.05 -6.73
N ARG A 203 3.86 0.32 -7.43
CA ARG A 203 5.30 0.58 -7.49
C ARG A 203 5.79 0.54 -8.93
N GLU A 204 6.34 1.66 -9.39
CA GLU A 204 6.91 1.81 -10.73
C GLU A 204 8.36 1.38 -10.78
N ASN A 205 8.78 0.77 -11.89
CA ASN A 205 10.18 0.57 -12.20
C ASN A 205 10.40 0.38 -13.72
N ASN A 206 11.32 1.14 -14.30
CA ASN A 206 11.57 1.18 -15.74
C ASN A 206 12.01 -0.16 -16.36
N VAL A 207 12.46 -1.12 -15.55
CA VAL A 207 12.87 -2.46 -16.00
C VAL A 207 11.67 -3.42 -16.07
N LEU A 208 10.54 -3.09 -15.43
CA LEU A 208 9.32 -3.88 -15.49
C LEU A 208 8.77 -3.95 -16.92
N PRO A 209 8.13 -5.06 -17.30
CA PRO A 209 7.33 -5.09 -18.52
C PRO A 209 6.20 -4.06 -18.43
N VAL A 210 5.83 -3.50 -19.57
CA VAL A 210 4.64 -2.65 -19.68
C VAL A 210 3.43 -3.57 -19.55
N SER A 211 2.44 -3.21 -18.72
CA SER A 211 1.18 -3.94 -18.67
C SER A 211 0.43 -3.82 -20.00
N ASP A 212 -0.35 -4.84 -20.33
CA ASP A 212 -1.26 -4.82 -21.48
C ASP A 212 -2.58 -4.09 -21.18
N GLY A 213 -2.75 -3.58 -19.95
CA GLY A 213 -3.89 -2.78 -19.51
C GLY A 213 -5.23 -3.52 -19.49
N ASN A 214 -5.23 -4.85 -19.64
CA ASN A 214 -6.45 -5.64 -19.80
C ASN A 214 -7.01 -6.17 -18.47
N ARG A 215 -6.36 -5.85 -17.34
CA ARG A 215 -6.76 -6.32 -16.02
C ARG A 215 -7.54 -5.25 -15.29
N LYS A 216 -8.48 -5.71 -14.44
CA LYS A 216 -9.15 -4.87 -13.44
C LYS A 216 -8.69 -5.25 -12.04
N PHE A 217 -8.53 -4.26 -11.17
CA PHE A 217 -8.35 -4.44 -9.75
C PHE A 217 -9.64 -4.10 -9.03
N HIS A 218 -10.03 -4.92 -8.05
CA HIS A 218 -11.21 -4.67 -7.23
C HIS A 218 -10.80 -4.24 -5.82
N VAL A 219 -11.30 -3.11 -5.36
CA VAL A 219 -11.02 -2.54 -4.03
C VAL A 219 -12.36 -2.22 -3.36
N LEU A 220 -12.74 -3.03 -2.36
CA LEU A 220 -13.99 -2.94 -1.59
C LEU A 220 -15.33 -2.84 -2.34
N GLY A 221 -15.36 -2.90 -3.67
CA GLY A 221 -16.59 -2.77 -4.46
C GLY A 221 -16.29 -2.05 -5.77
N GLU A 222 -15.33 -1.13 -5.72
CA GLU A 222 -14.85 -0.37 -6.85
C GLU A 222 -13.90 -1.17 -7.74
N ALA A 223 -13.98 -0.88 -9.04
CA ALA A 223 -13.19 -1.55 -10.07
C ALA A 223 -12.30 -0.54 -10.80
N TYR A 224 -10.98 -0.75 -10.71
CA TYR A 224 -9.97 0.09 -11.32
C TYR A 224 -9.36 -0.62 -12.53
N ASP A 225 -9.40 0.03 -13.69
CA ASP A 225 -8.73 -0.46 -14.90
C ASP A 225 -7.21 -0.28 -14.77
N GLU A 226 -6.45 -1.33 -15.11
CA GLU A 226 -4.99 -1.28 -15.07
C GLU A 226 -4.46 -0.36 -16.19
N PRO A 227 -3.69 0.68 -15.88
CA PRO A 227 -3.00 1.48 -16.90
C PRO A 227 -1.94 0.66 -17.66
N GLU A 228 -1.73 0.99 -18.94
CA GLU A 228 -0.63 0.47 -19.76
C GLU A 228 0.72 1.12 -19.35
N ASP A 229 1.22 0.79 -18.18
CA ASP A 229 2.46 1.34 -17.63
C ASP A 229 3.43 0.28 -17.08
N ARG A 230 4.58 0.73 -16.60
CA ARG A 230 5.63 -0.13 -16.02
C ARG A 230 5.54 -0.14 -14.49
N ALA A 231 4.42 -0.64 -13.98
CA ALA A 231 4.19 -0.71 -12.54
C ALA A 231 3.70 -2.08 -12.09
N MET A 232 4.08 -2.46 -10.87
CA MET A 232 3.40 -3.52 -10.15
C MET A 232 2.30 -2.93 -9.28
N ARG A 233 1.14 -3.55 -9.32
CA ARG A 233 -0.02 -3.19 -8.51
C ARG A 233 -0.45 -4.31 -7.59
N LYS A 234 -0.94 -3.95 -6.41
CA LYS A 234 -1.48 -4.88 -5.44
C LYS A 234 -2.67 -4.26 -4.71
N ALA A 235 -3.84 -4.83 -4.95
CA ALA A 235 -5.01 -4.59 -4.13
C ALA A 235 -4.87 -5.33 -2.80
N ILE A 236 -5.08 -4.63 -1.69
CA ILE A 236 -5.17 -5.19 -0.35
C ILE A 236 -6.44 -4.69 0.31
N SER A 237 -6.99 -5.50 1.20
CA SER A 237 -8.11 -5.09 2.04
C SER A 237 -7.97 -5.66 3.44
N MET A 238 -8.56 -4.95 4.40
CA MET A 238 -8.58 -5.32 5.81
C MET A 238 -9.92 -5.02 6.41
N THR A 239 -10.27 -5.74 7.46
CA THR A 239 -11.46 -5.46 8.27
C THR A 239 -11.03 -5.33 9.72
N VAL A 240 -11.28 -4.18 10.32
CA VAL A 240 -11.01 -3.89 11.72
C VAL A 240 -12.34 -3.84 12.45
N ARG A 241 -12.55 -4.76 13.39
CA ARG A 241 -13.68 -4.66 14.33
C ARG A 241 -13.34 -3.60 15.38
N LEU A 242 -14.24 -2.66 15.55
CA LEU A 242 -14.14 -1.64 16.59
C LEU A 242 -14.49 -2.26 17.93
N ARG A 243 -13.92 -1.73 19.01
CA ARG A 243 -14.06 -2.28 20.37
C ARG A 243 -14.72 -1.33 21.35
N ASN A 244 -14.82 -0.06 20.97
CA ASN A 244 -15.34 1.01 21.80
C ASN A 244 -16.45 1.69 21.01
N PHE A 245 -17.68 1.56 21.50
CA PHE A 245 -18.92 2.11 20.95
C PHE A 245 -19.93 2.11 22.09
N ASP A 246 -21.06 2.80 21.92
CA ASP A 246 -22.12 2.80 22.91
C ASP A 246 -22.85 1.45 22.92
N TRP A 247 -22.69 0.69 24.00
CA TRP A 247 -23.34 -0.61 24.19
C TRP A 247 -24.86 -0.52 24.34
N ASN A 248 -25.42 0.66 24.63
CA ASN A 248 -26.87 0.83 24.68
C ASN A 248 -27.50 0.90 23.28
N ALA A 249 -26.68 1.10 22.24
CA ALA A 249 -27.11 1.16 20.84
C ALA A 249 -26.97 -0.19 20.10
N ILE A 250 -26.42 -1.22 20.76
CA ILE A 250 -26.22 -2.59 20.25
C ILE A 250 -27.35 -3.51 20.71
#